data_AF-A0A7X9F7W6-F1
#
_entry.id   AF-A0A7X9F7W6-F1
#
_cell.length_a   1.000
_cell.length_b   1.000
_cell.length_c   1.000
_cell.angle_alpha   90.00
_cell.angle_beta   90.00
_cell.angle_gamma   90.00
#
_symmetry.space_group_name_H-M   'P 1'
#
loop_
_entity.id
_entity.type
_entity.pdbx_description
1 polymer ?
#
loop_
_entity_poly.entity_id
_entity_poly.type
_entity_poly.pdbx_seq_one_letter_code
_entity_poly.pdbx_strand_id
1 'polypeptide(L)'
;YLDNLPVTGNESGRAFRDIEWENKIEKICHDYGVGAQFGGKYFVHDVRVIRMTRHAASCPVGLGVSCSAHRNIKAKITPEGIWLEQLERNPEKYLPAKAPELEKPVPVNLDRPMKEILAQLSKYPVKTRLSLTGTLIVARDAAHARIKKLLDEGHPMPEYFKNHPVYYAGPAKTPEGMASGSFGPTTAGRMDTYVELFQSLGGSLIMLAKGNRSRQVIESCKKHGGFYLGSIGGPAAILAQENIKSVELVDFEDLGMEAVRKIKVENMPAFILTDDKGNDFFDSFNK
;
A
#
# COMPACT_ATOMS: atom_id res chain seq x y z
N TYR A 1 8.09 11.49 20.58
CA TYR A 1 7.39 11.98 21.81
C TYR A 1 8.10 11.49 23.07
N LEU A 2 8.43 10.19 23.14
CA LEU A 2 9.09 9.57 24.29
C LEU A 2 10.62 9.46 24.14
N ASP A 3 11.21 10.13 23.16
CA ASP A 3 12.63 10.02 22.84
C ASP A 3 13.54 10.47 24.00
N ASN A 4 13.05 11.38 24.86
CA ASN A 4 13.80 11.93 25.99
C ASN A 4 13.51 11.23 27.34
N LEU A 5 12.90 10.04 27.34
CA LEU A 5 12.76 9.25 28.58
C LEU A 5 14.14 8.81 29.10
N PRO A 6 14.27 8.54 30.41
CA PRO A 6 15.46 7.88 30.95
C PRO A 6 15.78 6.57 30.24
N VAL A 7 17.04 6.16 30.21
CA VAL A 7 17.49 4.90 29.57
C VAL A 7 17.71 3.74 30.54
N THR A 8 17.33 3.93 31.81
CA THR A 8 17.42 2.90 32.86
C THR A 8 16.16 2.93 33.73
N GLY A 9 15.76 1.77 34.25
CA GLY A 9 14.73 1.68 35.28
C GLY A 9 15.16 2.27 36.63
N ASN A 10 14.25 2.26 37.59
CA ASN A 10 14.53 2.54 39.00
C ASN A 10 13.53 1.78 39.90
N GLU A 11 13.76 1.80 41.22
CA GLU A 11 12.92 1.09 42.20
C GLU A 11 11.48 1.61 42.27
N SER A 12 11.26 2.89 41.94
CA SER A 12 9.91 3.47 41.87
C SER A 12 9.13 3.04 40.62
N GLY A 13 9.73 2.24 39.74
CA GLY A 13 9.05 1.70 38.58
C GLY A 13 8.82 2.71 37.44
N ARG A 14 9.76 3.64 37.23
CA ARG A 14 9.67 4.59 36.10
C ARG A 14 9.72 3.86 34.76
N ALA A 15 9.01 4.40 33.76
CA ALA A 15 9.19 3.98 32.37
C ALA A 15 10.56 4.43 31.85
N PHE A 16 11.18 3.61 31.00
CA PHE A 16 12.47 3.92 30.41
C PHE A 16 12.58 3.41 28.96
N ARG A 17 13.46 4.04 28.18
CA ARG A 17 13.87 3.59 26.85
C ARG A 17 14.92 2.49 26.96
N ASP A 18 14.68 1.37 26.31
CA ASP A 18 15.59 0.24 26.30
C ASP A 18 16.43 0.23 25.01
N ILE A 19 17.61 0.86 25.09
CA ILE A 19 18.50 1.06 23.92
C ILE A 19 19.04 -0.27 23.39
N GLU A 20 19.25 -1.26 24.28
CA GLU A 20 19.71 -2.58 23.87
C GLU A 20 18.65 -3.26 22.98
N TRP A 21 17.39 -3.22 23.41
CA TRP A 21 16.29 -3.80 22.64
C TRP A 21 15.93 -3.00 21.39
N GLU A 22 16.09 -1.67 21.39
CA GLU A 22 16.00 -0.85 20.17
C GLU A 22 16.97 -1.36 19.10
N ASN A 23 18.25 -1.50 19.43
CA ASN A 23 19.28 -1.97 18.49
C ASN A 23 19.05 -3.41 18.03
N LYS A 24 18.62 -4.31 18.94
CA LYS A 24 18.32 -5.70 18.61
C LYS A 24 17.16 -5.82 17.62
N ILE A 25 16.06 -5.11 17.88
CA ILE A 25 14.89 -5.13 16.99
C ILE A 25 15.21 -4.47 15.66
N GLU A 26 15.95 -3.36 15.65
CA GLU A 26 16.40 -2.73 14.40
C GLU A 26 17.23 -3.70 13.56
N LYS A 27 18.17 -4.44 14.18
CA LYS A 27 18.93 -5.48 13.49
C LYS A 27 18.03 -6.58 12.93
N ILE A 28 17.08 -7.08 13.71
CA ILE A 28 16.10 -8.08 13.25
C ILE A 28 15.35 -7.56 12.01
N CYS A 29 14.87 -6.32 12.05
CA CYS A 29 14.17 -5.69 10.93
C CYS A 29 15.06 -5.53 9.69
N HIS A 30 16.34 -5.19 9.86
CA HIS A 30 17.31 -5.10 8.76
C HIS A 30 17.64 -6.46 8.14
N ASP A 31 17.73 -7.51 8.96
CA ASP A 31 18.03 -8.87 8.52
C ASP A 31 16.80 -9.58 7.91
N TYR A 32 15.58 -9.08 8.17
CA TYR A 32 14.33 -9.65 7.67
C TYR A 32 14.22 -9.64 6.13
N GLY A 33 14.91 -8.71 5.45
CA GLY A 33 15.06 -8.73 4.00
C GLY A 33 13.87 -8.20 3.17
N VAL A 34 12.71 -7.94 3.78
CA VAL A 34 11.55 -7.30 3.10
C VAL A 34 11.84 -5.84 2.73
N GLY A 35 12.71 -5.16 3.48
CA GLY A 35 13.15 -3.81 3.18
C GLY A 35 12.03 -2.80 3.00
N ALA A 36 12.29 -1.80 2.15
CA ALA A 36 11.33 -0.73 1.86
C ALA A 36 10.30 -1.21 0.83
N GLN A 37 9.33 -2.00 1.29
CA GLN A 37 8.20 -2.59 0.54
C GLN A 37 8.56 -3.73 -0.43
N PHE A 38 9.65 -3.61 -1.18
CA PHE A 38 9.99 -4.52 -2.30
C PHE A 38 11.38 -5.15 -2.17
N GLY A 39 11.72 -5.59 -0.96
CA GLY A 39 13.00 -6.24 -0.65
C GLY A 39 14.08 -5.25 -0.22
N GLY A 40 15.08 -5.76 0.51
CA GLY A 40 16.27 -5.03 0.93
C GLY A 40 16.33 -4.81 2.44
N LYS A 41 17.11 -3.80 2.86
CA LYS A 41 17.45 -3.56 4.26
C LYS A 41 16.41 -2.73 5.02
N TYR A 42 15.90 -1.66 4.40
CA TYR A 42 15.19 -0.57 5.10
C TYR A 42 13.73 -0.88 5.42
N PHE A 43 13.48 -1.90 6.25
CA PHE A 43 12.14 -2.21 6.76
C PHE A 43 11.67 -1.20 7.82
N VAL A 44 12.62 -0.67 8.59
CA VAL A 44 12.41 0.39 9.58
C VAL A 44 13.37 1.56 9.30
N HIS A 45 12.97 2.77 9.68
CA HIS A 45 13.89 3.91 9.77
C HIS A 45 14.70 3.84 11.06
N ASP A 46 13.99 3.59 12.17
CA ASP A 46 14.52 3.40 13.51
C ASP A 46 13.50 2.63 14.37
N VAL A 47 13.90 2.28 15.59
CA VAL A 47 13.05 1.57 16.56
C VAL A 47 13.02 2.34 17.88
N ARG A 48 11.89 2.29 18.59
CA ARG A 48 11.76 2.75 19.97
C ARG A 48 11.18 1.63 20.83
N VAL A 49 11.81 1.35 21.98
CA VAL A 49 11.35 0.32 22.93
C VAL A 49 11.20 0.96 24.30
N ILE A 50 9.97 0.95 24.81
CA ILE A 50 9.65 1.51 26.13
C ILE A 50 9.31 0.37 27.08
N ARG A 51 10.10 0.23 28.14
CA ARG A 51 9.81 -0.69 29.23
C ARG A 51 8.99 0.03 30.30
N MET A 52 7.85 -0.55 30.68
CA MET A 52 6.95 -0.04 31.71
C MET A 52 6.80 -1.01 32.88
N THR A 53 6.34 -0.52 34.03
CA THR A 53 5.88 -1.39 35.11
C THR A 53 4.64 -2.17 34.71
N ARG A 54 4.40 -3.27 35.43
CA ARG A 54 3.26 -4.15 35.22
C ARG A 54 2.88 -4.79 36.54
N HIS A 55 1.61 -5.14 36.70
CA HIS A 55 1.20 -6.09 37.72
C HIS A 55 1.90 -7.44 37.47
N ALA A 56 2.27 -8.19 38.51
CA ALA A 56 3.04 -9.42 38.36
C ALA A 56 2.34 -10.46 37.46
N ALA A 57 1.01 -10.54 37.53
CA ALA A 57 0.17 -11.42 36.72
C ALA A 57 -0.20 -10.88 35.32
N SER A 58 0.39 -9.75 34.89
CA SER A 58 0.08 -9.14 33.59
C SER A 58 1.35 -8.74 32.87
N CYS A 59 1.38 -8.86 31.55
CA CYS A 59 2.50 -8.41 30.71
C CYS A 59 2.00 -7.93 29.34
N PRO A 60 1.29 -6.78 29.29
CA PRO A 60 0.84 -6.24 28.02
C PRO A 60 2.03 -5.84 27.15
N VAL A 61 1.92 -6.12 25.85
CA VAL A 61 2.91 -5.73 24.83
C VAL A 61 2.18 -4.96 23.74
N GLY A 62 2.69 -3.77 23.41
CA GLY A 62 2.19 -2.96 22.32
C GLY A 62 3.23 -2.87 21.21
N LEU A 63 2.81 -3.08 19.97
CA LEU A 63 3.62 -2.87 18.78
C LEU A 63 2.86 -1.93 17.84
N GLY A 64 3.54 -0.91 17.34
CA GLY A 64 2.97 0.06 16.42
C GLY A 64 4.04 0.62 15.50
N VAL A 65 3.59 1.21 14.40
CA VAL A 65 4.47 1.83 13.40
C VAL A 65 3.96 3.23 13.06
N SER A 66 4.88 4.13 12.75
CA SER A 66 4.57 5.32 11.96
C SER A 66 4.95 5.04 10.52
N CYS A 67 4.04 5.25 9.58
CA CYS A 67 4.28 4.96 8.17
C CYS A 67 5.05 6.10 7.48
N SER A 68 5.33 5.94 6.18
CA SER A 68 5.97 6.99 5.36
C SER A 68 5.22 8.33 5.38
N ALA A 69 3.92 8.32 5.69
CA ALA A 69 3.17 9.53 6.02
C ALA A 69 3.31 9.89 7.52
N HIS A 70 4.56 10.05 7.98
CA HIS A 70 4.91 10.38 9.37
C HIS A 70 4.50 11.83 9.69
N ARG A 71 3.30 12.00 10.26
CA ARG A 71 2.64 13.30 10.41
C ARG A 71 2.25 13.54 11.86
N ASN A 72 3.07 14.29 12.58
CA ASN A 72 2.79 14.80 13.91
C ASN A 72 3.38 16.22 14.04
N ILE A 73 2.74 17.08 14.84
CA ILE A 73 3.18 18.45 15.13
C ILE A 73 2.94 18.70 16.61
N LYS A 74 3.98 19.11 17.35
CA LYS A 74 3.85 19.62 18.71
C LYS A 74 3.37 21.07 18.68
N ALA A 75 2.59 21.44 19.69
CA ALA A 75 2.13 22.80 19.90
C ALA A 75 2.20 23.16 21.38
N LYS A 76 2.35 24.44 21.69
CA LYS A 76 2.16 24.97 23.04
C LYS A 76 1.54 26.37 22.99
N ILE A 77 0.79 26.71 24.03
CA ILE A 77 0.25 28.05 24.26
C ILE A 77 0.90 28.58 25.53
N THR A 78 1.43 29.79 25.48
CA THR A 78 2.05 30.48 26.62
C THR A 78 1.49 31.91 26.71
N PRO A 79 1.75 32.67 27.79
CA PRO A 79 1.38 34.09 27.85
C PRO A 79 1.90 34.91 26.66
N GLU A 80 2.99 34.49 26.02
CA GLU A 80 3.60 35.15 24.87
C GLU A 80 2.95 34.78 23.53
N GLY A 81 2.06 33.78 23.48
CA GLY A 81 1.31 33.43 22.27
C GLY A 81 1.21 31.93 21.97
N ILE A 82 0.96 31.62 20.69
CA ILE A 82 0.75 30.26 20.17
C ILE A 82 2.01 29.82 19.41
N TRP A 83 2.53 28.65 19.77
CA TRP A 83 3.73 28.08 19.17
C TRP A 83 3.42 26.74 18.53
N LEU A 84 3.88 26.56 17.30
CA LEU A 84 3.80 25.31 16.55
C LEU A 84 5.22 24.82 16.22
N GLU A 85 5.42 23.51 16.23
CA GLU A 85 6.65 22.87 15.79
C GLU A 85 6.93 23.23 14.32
N GLN A 86 8.12 23.77 14.08
CA GLN A 86 8.59 24.09 12.74
C GLN A 86 9.02 22.79 12.05
N LEU A 87 8.32 22.43 10.97
CA LEU A 87 8.72 21.34 10.08
C LEU A 87 9.67 21.82 8.99
N GLU A 88 10.30 20.88 8.28
CA GLU A 88 11.10 21.19 7.09
C GLU A 88 10.22 21.77 5.98
N ARG A 89 10.69 22.86 5.34
CA ARG A 89 10.01 23.53 4.23
C ARG A 89 10.71 23.35 2.88
N ASN A 90 11.96 22.91 2.88
CA ASN A 90 12.80 22.68 1.70
C ASN A 90 13.27 21.21 1.65
N PRO A 91 12.35 20.24 1.48
CA PRO A 91 12.69 18.81 1.51
C PRO A 91 13.61 18.37 0.36
N GLU A 92 13.71 19.15 -0.72
CA GLU A 92 14.57 18.91 -1.86
C GLU A 92 16.05 18.80 -1.50
N LYS A 93 16.47 19.38 -0.36
CA LYS A 93 17.84 19.24 0.14
C LYS A 93 18.23 17.79 0.51
N TYR A 94 17.25 16.91 0.71
CA TYR A 94 17.47 15.49 0.97
C TYR A 94 17.44 14.63 -0.30
N LEU A 95 17.19 15.22 -1.48
CA LEU A 95 17.23 14.48 -2.73
C LEU A 95 18.67 14.12 -3.09
N PRO A 96 18.95 12.88 -3.52
CA PRO A 96 20.27 12.51 -4.00
C PRO A 96 20.59 13.24 -5.31
N ALA A 97 21.85 13.58 -5.53
CA ALA A 97 22.30 14.28 -6.74
C ALA A 97 22.03 13.50 -8.04
N LYS A 98 21.98 12.17 -7.96
CA LYS A 98 21.63 11.27 -9.06
C LYS A 98 20.60 10.26 -8.59
N ALA A 99 19.56 10.04 -9.41
CA ALA A 99 18.61 8.97 -9.18
C ALA A 99 19.29 7.59 -9.31
N PRO A 100 18.85 6.57 -8.54
CA PRO A 100 19.36 5.22 -8.70
C PRO A 100 19.06 4.69 -10.11
N GLU A 101 20.04 4.00 -10.71
CA GLU A 101 19.82 3.29 -11.96
C GLU A 101 18.96 2.05 -11.68
N LEU A 102 17.84 1.94 -12.40
CA LEU A 102 16.90 0.82 -12.28
C LEU A 102 16.80 0.11 -13.63
N GLU A 103 16.67 -1.21 -13.60
CA GLU A 103 16.36 -2.00 -14.80
C GLU A 103 15.10 -1.46 -15.49
N LYS A 104 15.13 -1.39 -16.82
CA LYS A 104 14.00 -0.84 -17.60
C LYS A 104 12.72 -1.61 -17.28
N PRO A 105 11.60 -0.92 -16.98
CA PRO A 105 10.36 -1.59 -16.66
C PRO A 105 9.75 -2.19 -17.93
N VAL A 106 8.99 -3.27 -17.78
CA VAL A 106 8.20 -3.83 -18.87
C VAL A 106 6.98 -2.94 -19.11
N PRO A 107 6.80 -2.34 -20.31
CA PRO A 107 5.60 -1.59 -20.62
C PRO A 107 4.40 -2.52 -20.78
N VAL A 108 3.27 -2.18 -20.16
CA VAL A 108 2.01 -2.93 -20.25
C VAL A 108 0.89 -1.98 -20.66
N ASN A 109 0.27 -2.25 -21.81
CA ASN A 109 -0.91 -1.53 -22.28
C ASN A 109 -2.18 -2.17 -21.71
N LEU A 110 -2.89 -1.44 -20.86
CA LEU A 110 -4.10 -1.88 -20.19
C LEU A 110 -5.37 -1.67 -21.04
N ASP A 111 -5.29 -0.99 -22.18
CA ASP A 111 -6.40 -0.84 -23.13
C ASP A 111 -6.40 -1.97 -24.17
N ARG A 112 -6.09 -3.18 -23.72
CA ARG A 112 -6.16 -4.41 -24.51
C ARG A 112 -7.21 -5.34 -23.88
N PRO A 113 -7.76 -6.30 -24.63
CA PRO A 113 -8.61 -7.33 -24.05
C PRO A 113 -7.91 -8.00 -22.85
N MET A 114 -8.63 -8.22 -21.75
CA MET A 114 -8.08 -8.77 -20.49
C MET A 114 -7.21 -10.02 -20.72
N LYS A 115 -7.66 -10.92 -21.61
CA LYS A 115 -6.93 -12.14 -21.99
C LYS A 115 -5.53 -11.85 -22.57
N GLU A 116 -5.38 -10.79 -23.34
CA GLU A 116 -4.08 -10.39 -23.90
C GLU A 116 -3.16 -9.82 -22.82
N ILE A 117 -3.71 -9.02 -21.90
CA ILE A 117 -2.94 -8.47 -20.77
C ILE A 117 -2.42 -9.61 -19.90
N LEU A 118 -3.28 -10.56 -19.52
CA LEU A 118 -2.91 -11.76 -18.76
C LEU A 118 -1.84 -12.58 -19.48
N ALA A 119 -2.00 -12.82 -20.79
CA ALA A 119 -1.01 -13.53 -21.59
C ALA A 119 0.34 -12.81 -21.67
N GLN A 120 0.36 -11.47 -21.64
CA GLN A 120 1.60 -10.71 -21.52
C GLN A 120 2.23 -10.87 -20.14
N LEU A 121 1.45 -10.69 -19.06
CA LEU A 121 1.96 -10.78 -17.68
C LEU A 121 2.51 -12.18 -17.36
N SER A 122 1.89 -13.24 -17.87
CA SER A 122 2.31 -14.63 -17.65
C SER A 122 3.71 -14.96 -18.18
N LYS A 123 4.27 -14.14 -19.07
CA LYS A 123 5.64 -14.28 -19.59
C LYS A 123 6.71 -13.89 -18.57
N TYR A 124 6.34 -13.21 -17.49
CA TYR A 124 7.26 -12.62 -16.54
C TYR A 124 7.11 -13.22 -15.14
N PRO A 125 8.22 -13.40 -14.39
CA PRO A 125 8.16 -13.88 -13.02
C PRO A 125 7.71 -12.78 -12.05
N VAL A 126 7.37 -13.18 -10.81
CA VAL A 126 7.29 -12.25 -9.68
C VAL A 126 8.60 -11.44 -9.55
N LYS A 127 8.54 -10.26 -8.92
CA LYS A 127 9.60 -9.23 -8.85
C LYS A 127 9.75 -8.37 -10.10
N THR A 128 9.18 -8.76 -11.25
CA THR A 128 9.27 -7.97 -12.49
C THR A 128 8.67 -6.59 -12.32
N ARG A 129 9.44 -5.54 -12.68
CA ARG A 129 8.99 -4.15 -12.69
C ARG A 129 8.19 -3.83 -13.95
N LEU A 130 7.04 -3.22 -13.78
CA LEU A 130 6.09 -2.86 -14.84
C LEU A 130 5.92 -1.34 -14.93
N SER A 131 5.59 -0.87 -16.13
CA SER A 131 5.14 0.48 -16.43
C SER A 131 3.77 0.39 -17.07
N LEU A 132 2.72 0.73 -16.33
CA LEU A 132 1.33 0.54 -16.75
C LEU A 132 0.79 1.79 -17.43
N THR A 133 0.19 1.61 -18.60
CA THR A 133 -0.49 2.68 -19.35
C THR A 133 -1.84 2.18 -19.83
N GLY A 134 -2.91 2.94 -19.58
CA GLY A 134 -4.27 2.61 -20.01
C GLY A 134 -5.30 2.83 -18.92
N THR A 135 -6.42 2.12 -18.99
CA THR A 135 -7.52 2.26 -18.04
C THR A 135 -7.41 1.34 -16.83
N LEU A 136 -7.68 1.89 -15.65
CA LEU A 136 -7.87 1.16 -14.39
C LEU A 136 -9.26 1.46 -13.82
N ILE A 137 -9.87 0.45 -13.20
CA ILE A 137 -11.05 0.64 -12.36
C ILE A 137 -10.60 0.73 -10.92
N VAL A 138 -11.08 1.73 -10.21
CA VAL A 138 -10.76 1.98 -8.81
C VAL A 138 -11.93 1.55 -7.95
N ALA A 139 -11.67 0.66 -7.01
CA ALA A 139 -12.66 0.20 -6.04
C ALA A 139 -11.94 -0.30 -4.78
N ARG A 140 -12.53 -0.09 -3.62
CA ARG A 140 -11.98 -0.57 -2.34
C ARG A 140 -13.09 -1.07 -1.42
N ASP A 141 -12.83 -1.10 -0.11
CA ASP A 141 -13.61 -1.73 0.95
C ASP A 141 -15.14 -1.70 0.73
N ALA A 142 -15.77 -0.51 0.72
CA ALA A 142 -17.23 -0.38 0.61
C ALA A 142 -17.78 -0.78 -0.76
N ALA A 143 -17.06 -0.45 -1.85
CA ALA A 143 -17.45 -0.86 -3.20
C ALA A 143 -17.37 -2.39 -3.37
N HIS A 144 -16.34 -3.04 -2.84
CA HIS A 144 -16.21 -4.51 -2.87
C HIS A 144 -17.34 -5.17 -2.07
N ALA A 145 -17.65 -4.66 -0.88
CA ALA A 145 -18.75 -5.16 -0.08
C ALA A 145 -20.10 -5.02 -0.80
N ARG A 146 -20.34 -3.90 -1.47
CA ARG A 146 -21.55 -3.66 -2.25
C ARG A 146 -21.65 -4.56 -3.47
N ILE A 147 -20.56 -4.74 -4.22
CA ILE A 147 -20.51 -5.69 -5.34
C ILE A 147 -20.80 -7.10 -4.85
N LYS A 148 -20.18 -7.53 -3.74
CA LYS A 148 -20.47 -8.83 -3.14
C LYS A 148 -21.96 -8.97 -2.82
N LYS A 149 -22.58 -7.96 -2.19
CA LYS A 149 -24.01 -7.98 -1.90
C LYS A 149 -24.86 -8.15 -3.16
N LEU A 150 -24.54 -7.42 -4.23
CA LEU A 150 -25.23 -7.56 -5.52
C LEU A 150 -25.10 -8.98 -6.10
N LEU A 151 -23.91 -9.59 -5.99
CA LEU A 151 -23.70 -10.99 -6.41
C LEU A 151 -24.51 -11.97 -5.56
N ASP A 152 -24.57 -11.76 -4.24
CA ASP A 152 -25.39 -12.58 -3.32
C ASP A 152 -26.89 -12.47 -3.66
N GLU A 153 -27.32 -11.33 -4.19
CA GLU A 153 -28.69 -11.06 -4.69
C GLU A 153 -28.94 -11.59 -6.12
N GLY A 154 -27.95 -12.24 -6.74
CA GLY A 154 -28.05 -12.86 -8.07
C GLY A 154 -27.75 -11.92 -9.24
N HIS A 155 -27.27 -10.70 -8.99
CA HIS A 155 -26.79 -9.83 -10.07
C HIS A 155 -25.46 -10.34 -10.63
N PRO A 156 -25.16 -10.08 -11.93
CA PRO A 156 -23.90 -10.47 -12.53
C PRO A 156 -22.72 -9.63 -12.01
N MET A 157 -21.51 -10.17 -12.16
CA MET A 157 -20.27 -9.42 -11.95
C MET A 157 -20.28 -8.16 -12.86
N PRO A 158 -20.05 -6.94 -12.31
CA PRO A 158 -20.02 -5.75 -13.13
C PRO A 158 -18.97 -5.84 -14.25
N GLU A 159 -19.34 -5.44 -15.47
CA GLU A 159 -18.46 -5.52 -16.64
C GLU A 159 -17.15 -4.74 -16.45
N TYR A 160 -17.18 -3.63 -15.70
CA TYR A 160 -15.99 -2.86 -15.39
C TYR A 160 -14.98 -3.64 -14.51
N PHE A 161 -15.41 -4.61 -13.69
CA PHE A 161 -14.51 -5.52 -12.95
C PHE A 161 -13.92 -6.64 -13.81
N LYS A 162 -14.54 -6.96 -14.95
CA LYS A 162 -14.10 -8.01 -15.88
C LYS A 162 -13.14 -7.49 -16.94
N ASN A 163 -13.39 -6.27 -17.40
CA ASN A 163 -12.71 -5.70 -18.57
C ASN A 163 -11.47 -4.87 -18.23
N HIS A 164 -11.25 -4.51 -16.97
CA HIS A 164 -10.13 -3.66 -16.55
C HIS A 164 -9.47 -4.17 -15.25
N PRO A 165 -8.16 -3.94 -15.05
CA PRO A 165 -7.54 -4.18 -13.75
C PRO A 165 -8.17 -3.32 -12.65
N VAL A 166 -8.27 -3.88 -11.45
CA VAL A 166 -8.89 -3.23 -10.29
C VAL A 166 -7.81 -2.66 -9.37
N TYR A 167 -7.72 -1.34 -9.29
CA TYR A 167 -6.84 -0.58 -8.42
C TYR A 167 -7.52 -0.27 -7.09
N TYR A 168 -6.97 -0.77 -5.99
CA TYR A 168 -7.51 -0.49 -4.67
C TYR A 168 -6.97 0.85 -4.17
N ALA A 169 -7.77 1.89 -4.30
CA ALA A 169 -7.42 3.24 -3.87
C ALA A 169 -8.67 4.08 -3.55
N GLY A 170 -8.45 5.25 -2.96
CA GLY A 170 -9.46 6.28 -2.77
C GLY A 170 -8.83 7.66 -2.95
N PRO A 171 -9.37 8.54 -3.81
CA PRO A 171 -8.84 9.88 -4.02
C PRO A 171 -8.88 10.75 -2.78
N ALA A 172 -7.86 11.61 -2.62
CA ALA A 172 -8.06 12.91 -1.98
C ALA A 172 -8.83 13.87 -2.92
N LYS A 173 -9.31 14.99 -2.37
CA LYS A 173 -9.96 16.04 -3.18
C LYS A 173 -9.04 16.52 -4.30
N THR A 174 -9.59 16.70 -5.49
CA THR A 174 -8.86 17.22 -6.65
C THR A 174 -8.64 18.73 -6.50
N PRO A 175 -7.39 19.22 -6.52
CA PRO A 175 -7.11 20.65 -6.59
C PRO A 175 -7.64 21.25 -7.90
N GLU A 176 -7.98 22.53 -7.88
CA GLU A 176 -8.40 23.26 -9.08
C GLU A 176 -7.32 23.21 -10.17
N GLY A 177 -7.72 22.95 -11.42
CA GLY A 177 -6.81 22.84 -12.56
C GLY A 177 -5.96 21.57 -12.64
N MET A 178 -6.08 20.65 -11.68
CA MET A 178 -5.36 19.36 -11.68
C MET A 178 -6.23 18.21 -12.19
N ALA A 179 -5.61 17.21 -12.82
CA ALA A 179 -6.30 16.01 -13.30
C ALA A 179 -6.80 15.11 -12.15
N SER A 180 -6.10 15.10 -11.01
CA SER A 180 -6.40 14.26 -9.86
C SER A 180 -5.87 14.86 -8.56
N GLY A 181 -6.53 14.57 -7.44
CA GLY A 181 -5.94 14.73 -6.11
C GLY A 181 -4.94 13.64 -5.80
N SER A 182 -4.26 13.71 -4.65
CA SER A 182 -3.36 12.61 -4.22
C SER A 182 -4.08 11.26 -4.22
N PHE A 183 -3.49 10.25 -4.86
CA PHE A 183 -4.21 9.03 -5.24
C PHE A 183 -3.35 7.74 -5.14
N GLY A 184 -2.82 7.49 -3.94
CA GLY A 184 -1.99 6.31 -3.66
C GLY A 184 -2.81 5.03 -3.42
N PRO A 185 -2.15 3.85 -3.43
CA PRO A 185 -2.80 2.57 -3.19
C PRO A 185 -3.24 2.42 -1.73
N THR A 186 -4.27 1.60 -1.50
CA THR A 186 -4.66 1.12 -0.17
C THR A 186 -4.19 -0.32 0.08
N THR A 187 -4.26 -0.77 1.34
CA THR A 187 -3.80 -2.11 1.74
C THR A 187 -4.60 -3.20 1.03
N ALA A 188 -3.90 -4.06 0.27
CA ALA A 188 -4.51 -5.12 -0.53
C ALA A 188 -5.22 -6.19 0.33
N GLY A 189 -4.61 -6.56 1.45
CA GLY A 189 -5.07 -7.61 2.36
C GLY A 189 -6.53 -7.50 2.80
N ARG A 190 -7.08 -6.28 2.87
CA ARG A 190 -8.48 -6.06 3.30
C ARG A 190 -9.52 -6.52 2.27
N MET A 191 -9.10 -6.74 1.03
CA MET A 191 -9.96 -7.23 -0.05
C MET A 191 -9.75 -8.72 -0.34
N ASP A 192 -8.90 -9.43 0.42
CA ASP A 192 -8.53 -10.82 0.13
C ASP A 192 -9.73 -11.77 0.09
N THR A 193 -10.71 -11.56 0.96
CA THR A 193 -11.92 -12.41 1.08
C THR A 193 -12.85 -12.34 -0.14
N TYR A 194 -12.67 -11.34 -1.02
CA TYR A 194 -13.50 -11.18 -2.23
C TYR A 194 -12.86 -11.82 -3.47
N VAL A 195 -11.55 -12.08 -3.45
CA VAL A 195 -10.79 -12.39 -4.67
C VAL A 195 -11.26 -13.67 -5.34
N GLU A 196 -11.39 -14.75 -4.59
CA GLU A 196 -11.78 -16.06 -5.16
C GLU A 196 -13.17 -16.00 -5.77
N LEU A 197 -14.14 -15.45 -5.02
CA LEU A 197 -15.49 -15.23 -5.52
C LEU A 197 -15.47 -14.39 -6.81
N PHE A 198 -14.75 -13.28 -6.83
CA PHE A 198 -14.77 -12.37 -7.98
C PHE A 198 -14.10 -12.99 -9.21
N GLN A 199 -12.97 -13.69 -9.02
CA GLN A 199 -12.25 -14.37 -10.10
C GLN A 199 -13.02 -15.57 -10.65
N SER A 200 -13.75 -16.31 -9.80
CA SER A 200 -14.63 -17.39 -10.27
C SER A 200 -15.74 -16.90 -11.20
N LEU A 201 -16.11 -15.63 -11.10
CA LEU A 201 -17.08 -14.93 -11.94
C LEU A 201 -16.42 -14.10 -13.06
N GLY A 202 -15.11 -14.26 -13.28
CA GLY A 202 -14.34 -13.59 -14.33
C GLY A 202 -13.96 -12.13 -14.04
N GLY A 203 -14.22 -11.63 -12.84
CA GLY A 203 -13.84 -10.29 -12.40
C GLY A 203 -12.53 -10.27 -11.59
N SER A 204 -11.94 -9.08 -11.42
CA SER A 204 -10.75 -8.89 -10.56
C SER A 204 -9.56 -9.81 -10.88
N LEU A 205 -9.37 -10.14 -12.17
CA LEU A 205 -8.28 -11.00 -12.63
C LEU A 205 -6.91 -10.33 -12.49
N ILE A 206 -6.85 -9.00 -12.59
CA ILE A 206 -5.64 -8.22 -12.33
C ILE A 206 -5.97 -7.21 -11.24
N MET A 207 -5.23 -7.26 -10.15
CA MET A 207 -5.43 -6.40 -8.98
C MET A 207 -4.19 -5.54 -8.78
N LEU A 208 -4.36 -4.24 -8.48
CA LEU A 208 -3.27 -3.31 -8.21
C LEU A 208 -3.48 -2.66 -6.84
N ALA A 209 -2.53 -2.75 -5.92
CA ALA A 209 -2.64 -2.21 -4.56
C ALA A 209 -1.27 -2.20 -3.85
N LYS A 210 -1.22 -2.05 -2.53
CA LYS A 210 0.04 -2.18 -1.75
C LYS A 210 -0.06 -3.23 -0.63
N GLY A 211 1.09 -3.79 -0.27
CA GLY A 211 1.26 -4.73 0.84
C GLY A 211 1.18 -6.19 0.42
N ASN A 212 1.65 -7.09 1.28
CA ASN A 212 1.53 -8.52 1.10
C ASN A 212 0.06 -8.99 1.25
N ARG A 213 -0.23 -10.18 0.72
CA ARG A 213 -1.56 -10.78 0.72
C ARG A 213 -1.54 -12.18 1.30
N SER A 214 -2.72 -12.66 1.70
CA SER A 214 -2.88 -13.99 2.28
C SER A 214 -2.79 -15.09 1.21
N ARG A 215 -2.53 -16.33 1.65
CA ARG A 215 -2.38 -17.50 0.78
C ARG A 215 -3.61 -17.75 -0.11
N GLN A 216 -4.82 -17.41 0.36
CA GLN A 216 -6.05 -17.56 -0.42
C GLN A 216 -5.99 -16.81 -1.76
N VAL A 217 -5.33 -15.65 -1.80
CA VAL A 217 -5.19 -14.86 -3.03
C VAL A 217 -4.21 -15.51 -3.99
N ILE A 218 -3.13 -16.08 -3.47
CA ILE A 218 -2.11 -16.79 -4.26
C ILE A 218 -2.73 -18.01 -4.93
N GLU A 219 -3.47 -18.83 -4.17
CA GLU A 219 -4.17 -19.99 -4.72
C GLU A 219 -5.28 -19.59 -5.70
N SER A 220 -6.00 -18.49 -5.44
CA SER A 220 -7.00 -17.97 -6.37
C SER A 220 -6.37 -17.53 -7.70
N CYS A 221 -5.27 -16.78 -7.65
CA CYS A 221 -4.54 -16.35 -8.86
C CYS A 221 -4.06 -17.57 -9.67
N LYS A 222 -3.52 -18.59 -9.00
CA LYS A 222 -3.13 -19.85 -9.64
C LYS A 222 -4.32 -20.59 -10.27
N LYS A 223 -5.46 -20.63 -9.59
CA LYS A 223 -6.68 -21.33 -10.04
C LYS A 223 -7.34 -20.64 -11.24
N HIS A 224 -7.36 -19.31 -11.24
CA HIS A 224 -8.13 -18.50 -12.20
C HIS A 224 -7.26 -17.76 -13.22
N GLY A 225 -5.94 -17.93 -13.19
CA GLY A 225 -5.00 -17.23 -14.07
C GLY A 225 -4.90 -15.73 -13.76
N GLY A 226 -5.04 -15.35 -12.50
CA GLY A 226 -5.01 -13.96 -12.04
C GLY A 226 -3.62 -13.45 -11.65
N PHE A 227 -3.50 -12.14 -11.43
CA PHE A 227 -2.28 -11.46 -10.99
C PHE A 227 -2.55 -10.43 -9.91
N TYR A 228 -1.61 -10.31 -8.97
CA TYR A 228 -1.54 -9.18 -8.05
C TYR A 228 -0.30 -8.34 -8.35
N LEU A 229 -0.54 -7.07 -8.64
CA LEU A 229 0.45 -6.05 -8.92
C LEU A 229 0.63 -5.14 -7.69
N GLY A 230 1.86 -4.95 -7.26
CA GLY A 230 2.24 -4.04 -6.19
C GLY A 230 2.57 -2.65 -6.72
N SER A 231 1.81 -1.64 -6.29
CA SER A 231 2.18 -0.23 -6.42
C SER A 231 2.94 0.25 -5.18
N ILE A 232 3.76 1.28 -5.34
CA ILE A 232 4.50 1.88 -4.23
C ILE A 232 3.51 2.59 -3.30
N GLY A 233 3.46 2.18 -2.03
CA GLY A 233 2.66 2.82 -0.99
C GLY A 233 3.32 4.09 -0.46
N GLY A 234 2.58 5.19 -0.37
CA GLY A 234 3.09 6.46 0.17
C GLY A 234 3.13 7.63 -0.81
N PRO A 235 3.76 7.53 -2.00
CA PRO A 235 4.00 8.66 -2.90
C PRO A 235 2.75 9.06 -3.72
N ALA A 236 1.63 9.33 -3.03
CA ALA A 236 0.33 9.58 -3.64
C ALA A 236 0.25 10.86 -4.48
N ALA A 237 1.02 11.89 -4.11
CA ALA A 237 1.03 13.18 -4.82
C ALA A 237 1.74 13.08 -6.17
N ILE A 238 2.92 12.47 -6.22
CA ILE A 238 3.66 12.27 -7.49
C ILE A 238 2.92 11.30 -8.41
N LEU A 239 2.26 10.25 -7.88
CA LEU A 239 1.39 9.39 -8.71
C LEU A 239 0.25 10.18 -9.36
N ALA A 240 -0.37 11.10 -8.61
CA ALA A 240 -1.44 11.95 -9.14
C ALA A 240 -0.92 12.93 -10.20
N GLN A 241 0.23 13.55 -9.96
CA GLN A 241 0.82 14.55 -10.85
C GLN A 241 1.35 13.93 -12.15
N GLU A 242 2.10 12.83 -12.04
CA GLU A 242 2.86 12.28 -13.15
C GLU A 242 2.11 11.17 -13.90
N ASN A 243 1.29 10.39 -13.20
CA ASN A 243 0.75 9.15 -13.77
C ASN A 243 -0.74 9.18 -14.06
N ILE A 244 -1.56 9.89 -13.27
CA ILE A 244 -3.03 9.87 -13.43
C ILE A 244 -3.46 11.03 -14.32
N LYS A 245 -4.09 10.71 -15.45
CA LYS A 245 -4.47 11.68 -16.49
C LYS A 245 -5.94 12.07 -16.46
N SER A 246 -6.80 11.23 -15.90
CA SER A 246 -8.20 11.55 -15.67
C SER A 246 -8.81 10.67 -14.58
N VAL A 247 -9.86 11.18 -13.95
CA VAL A 247 -10.68 10.47 -12.95
C VAL A 247 -12.16 10.68 -13.25
N GLU A 248 -12.89 9.60 -13.47
CA GLU A 248 -14.32 9.59 -13.77
C GLU A 248 -15.04 8.75 -12.71
N LEU A 249 -16.16 9.25 -12.19
CA LEU A 249 -17.05 8.48 -11.34
C LEU A 249 -17.84 7.49 -12.21
N VAL A 250 -17.87 6.22 -11.80
CA VAL A 250 -18.53 5.14 -12.57
C VAL A 250 -19.78 4.64 -11.86
N ASP A 251 -19.67 4.39 -10.55
CA ASP A 251 -20.72 3.74 -9.78
C ASP A 251 -20.62 4.10 -8.29
N PHE A 252 -21.72 3.94 -7.57
CA PHE A 252 -21.82 4.11 -6.12
C PHE A 252 -21.36 5.48 -5.61
N GLU A 253 -21.83 6.56 -6.24
CA GLU A 253 -21.50 7.95 -5.88
C GLU A 253 -21.63 8.27 -4.39
N ASP A 254 -22.66 7.70 -3.77
CA ASP A 254 -22.98 7.85 -2.35
C ASP A 254 -21.86 7.37 -1.41
N LEU A 255 -20.92 6.55 -1.89
CA LEU A 255 -19.76 6.09 -1.13
C LEU A 255 -18.61 7.11 -1.08
N GLY A 256 -18.76 8.30 -1.68
CA GLY A 256 -17.76 9.36 -1.64
C GLY A 256 -16.41 8.88 -2.19
N MET A 257 -15.34 8.97 -1.39
CA MET A 257 -13.99 8.52 -1.82
C MET A 257 -13.89 7.01 -2.08
N GLU A 258 -14.86 6.21 -1.63
CA GLU A 258 -14.91 4.77 -1.87
C GLU A 258 -15.80 4.37 -3.07
N ALA A 259 -16.42 5.34 -3.75
CA ALA A 259 -17.14 5.11 -5.00
C ALA A 259 -16.25 4.49 -6.09
N VAL A 260 -16.86 3.74 -7.01
CA VAL A 260 -16.15 3.15 -8.14
C VAL A 260 -15.77 4.25 -9.11
N ARG A 261 -14.50 4.29 -9.51
CA ARG A 261 -13.99 5.26 -10.47
C ARG A 261 -13.28 4.57 -11.61
N LYS A 262 -13.22 5.24 -12.75
CA LYS A 262 -12.39 4.87 -13.89
C LYS A 262 -11.30 5.92 -14.01
N ILE A 263 -10.05 5.48 -14.06
CA ILE A 263 -8.91 6.38 -14.22
C ILE A 263 -8.12 6.02 -15.46
N LYS A 264 -7.55 7.03 -16.10
CA LYS A 264 -6.53 6.86 -17.13
C LYS A 264 -5.16 7.05 -16.50
N VAL A 265 -4.26 6.10 -16.73
CA VAL A 265 -2.88 6.18 -16.25
C VAL A 265 -1.87 6.09 -17.37
N GLU A 266 -0.72 6.72 -17.18
CA GLU A 266 0.45 6.61 -18.03
C GLU A 266 1.70 6.38 -17.20
N ASN A 267 2.52 5.41 -17.63
CA ASN A 267 3.79 5.07 -17.01
C ASN A 267 3.73 4.79 -15.49
N MET A 268 2.59 4.27 -15.02
CA MET A 268 2.38 4.03 -13.59
C MET A 268 3.23 2.84 -13.13
N PRO A 269 4.10 2.99 -12.12
CA PRO A 269 5.00 1.93 -11.69
C PRO A 269 4.24 0.84 -10.92
N ALA A 270 4.54 -0.42 -11.23
CA ALA A 270 4.07 -1.56 -10.47
C ALA A 270 5.09 -2.72 -10.50
N PHE A 271 4.88 -3.73 -9.66
CA PHE A 271 5.65 -4.97 -9.64
C PHE A 271 4.71 -6.18 -9.68
N ILE A 272 5.08 -7.25 -10.37
CA ILE A 272 4.37 -8.53 -10.22
C ILE A 272 4.70 -9.08 -8.83
N LEU A 273 3.71 -9.10 -7.93
CA LEU A 273 3.85 -9.63 -6.59
C LEU A 273 3.34 -11.06 -6.48
N THR A 274 2.19 -11.35 -7.08
CA THR A 274 1.64 -12.71 -7.18
C THR A 274 1.34 -13.01 -8.64
N ASP A 275 1.77 -14.18 -9.12
CA ASP A 275 1.53 -14.61 -10.50
C ASP A 275 0.42 -15.66 -10.63
N ASP A 276 0.14 -16.03 -11.88
CA ASP A 276 -0.84 -17.04 -12.29
C ASP A 276 -0.37 -18.49 -12.05
N LYS A 277 0.79 -18.69 -11.42
CA LYS A 277 1.43 -20.01 -11.23
C LYS A 277 1.53 -20.39 -9.75
N GLY A 278 1.12 -19.48 -8.85
CA GLY A 278 1.17 -19.67 -7.40
C GLY A 278 2.48 -19.24 -6.77
N ASN A 279 3.27 -18.41 -7.46
CA ASN A 279 4.45 -17.78 -6.88
C ASN A 279 4.05 -16.44 -6.25
N ASP A 280 4.65 -16.14 -5.09
CA ASP A 280 4.51 -14.85 -4.44
C ASP A 280 5.87 -14.25 -4.09
N PHE A 281 5.99 -12.93 -4.25
CA PHE A 281 7.18 -12.15 -3.93
C PHE A 281 7.59 -12.32 -2.45
N PHE A 282 6.61 -12.37 -1.55
CA PHE A 282 6.86 -12.37 -0.11
C PHE A 282 7.09 -13.75 0.49
N ASP A 283 6.81 -14.85 -0.24
CA ASP A 283 7.01 -16.22 0.23
C ASP A 283 8.46 -16.47 0.68
N SER A 284 9.44 -15.81 0.07
CA SER A 284 10.85 -15.97 0.45
C SER A 284 11.22 -15.37 1.81
N PHE A 285 10.39 -14.46 2.35
CA PHE A 285 10.62 -13.78 3.63
C PHE A 285 9.76 -14.33 4.78
N ASN A 286 8.64 -14.99 4.45
CA ASN A 286 7.71 -15.57 5.43
C ASN A 286 8.10 -17.01 5.87
N LYS A 287 9.41 -17.33 5.89
CA LYS A 287 9.92 -18.66 6.24
C LYS A 287 10.02 -18.88 7.74
#